data_AF-A0A948BB11-F1
#
_entry.id   AF-A0A948BB11-F1
#
_cell.length_a   1.000
_cell.length_b   1.000
_cell.length_c   1.000
_cell.angle_alpha   90.00
_cell.angle_beta   90.00
_cell.angle_gamma   90.00
#
_symmetry.space_group_name_H-M   'P 1'
#
loop_
_entity.id
_entity.type
_entity.pdbx_description
1 polymer ?
#
loop_
_entity_poly.entity_id
_entity_poly.type
_entity_poly.pdbx_seq_one_letter_code
_entity_poly.pdbx_strand_id
1 'polypeptide(L)' 'MDNPASKKWYEELIQSINRLAEQFGLDDISTSHLRDFIVGVAREQYKVGNKSGARWAFKKMEAEGAAPAA' A
#
# COMPACT_ATOMS: atom_id res chain seq x y z
N MET A 1 -1.39 -10.90 12.71
CA MET A 1 -2.64 -10.21 13.05
C MET A 1 -3.26 -9.73 11.76
N ASP A 2 -4.23 -10.46 11.23
CA ASP A 2 -5.01 -10.03 10.07
C ASP A 2 -5.92 -8.87 10.50
N ASN A 3 -5.58 -7.65 10.10
CA ASN A 3 -6.42 -6.49 10.36
C ASN A 3 -7.65 -6.56 9.44
N PRO A 4 -8.89 -6.62 9.95
CA PRO A 4 -10.08 -6.68 9.11
C PRO A 4 -10.19 -5.49 8.14
N ALA A 5 -9.64 -4.33 8.51
CA ALA A 5 -9.58 -3.16 7.61
C ALA A 5 -8.65 -3.38 6.40
N SER A 6 -7.54 -4.11 6.56
CA SER A 6 -6.64 -4.38 5.43
C SER A 6 -7.22 -5.40 4.45
N LYS A 7 -8.04 -6.34 4.94
CA LYS A 7 -8.75 -7.30 4.09
C LYS A 7 -9.81 -6.60 3.22
N LYS A 8 -10.61 -5.73 3.83
CA LYS A 8 -11.65 -4.96 3.13
C LYS A 8 -11.05 -4.06 2.03
N TRP A 9 -9.99 -3.31 2.34
CA TRP A 9 -9.32 -2.45 1.36
C TRP A 9 -8.80 -3.23 0.15
N TYR A 10 -8.18 -4.39 0.41
CA TYR A 10 -7.63 -5.23 -0.66
C TYR A 10 -8.74 -5.77 -1.57
N GLU A 11 -9.84 -6.23 -0.99
CA GLU A 11 -11.00 -6.72 -1.74
C GLU A 11 -11.62 -5.61 -2.63
N GLU A 12 -11.79 -4.41 -2.09
CA GLU A 12 -12.29 -3.24 -2.84
C GLU A 12 -11.36 -2.85 -4.00
N LEU A 13 -10.04 -2.91 -3.79
CA LEU A 13 -9.04 -2.65 -4.82
C LEU A 13 -9.13 -3.68 -5.95
N ILE A 14 -9.16 -4.98 -5.62
CA ILE A 14 -9.25 -6.05 -6.62
C ILE A 14 -10.55 -5.94 -7.44
N GLN A 15 -11.68 -5.65 -6.79
CA GLN A 15 -12.95 -5.45 -7.50
C GLN A 15 -12.87 -4.26 -8.49
N SER A 16 -12.23 -3.16 -8.09
CA SER A 16 -12.06 -1.99 -8.95
C SER A 16 -11.18 -2.29 -10.16
N ILE A 17 -10.10 -3.05 -9.97
CA ILE A 17 -9.20 -3.47 -11.06
C ILE A 17 -9.95 -4.39 -12.04
N ASN A 18 -10.78 -5.31 -11.54
CA ASN A 18 -11.56 -6.21 -12.39
C ASN A 18 -12.57 -5.46 -13.25
N ARG A 19 -13.29 -4.51 -12.65
CA ARG A 19 -14.22 -3.67 -13.38
C ARG A 19 -13.53 -2.87 -14.49
N LEU A 20 -12.34 -2.34 -14.23
CA LEU A 20 -11.54 -1.64 -15.25
C LEU A 20 -11.05 -2.60 -16.34
N ALA A 21 -10.60 -3.79 -15.97
CA ALA A 21 -10.15 -4.80 -16.91
C ALA A 21 -11.29 -5.24 -17.86
N GLU A 22 -12.49 -5.45 -17.32
CA GLU A 22 -13.70 -5.72 -18.11
C GLU A 22 -14.04 -4.56 -19.05
N GLN A 23 -13.98 -3.31 -18.57
CA GLN A 23 -14.24 -2.12 -19.39
C GLN A 23 -13.26 -1.97 -20.56
N PHE A 24 -12.02 -2.41 -20.38
CA PHE A 24 -11.00 -2.37 -21.43
C PHE A 24 -10.94 -3.65 -22.27
N GLY A 25 -11.78 -4.65 -21.97
CA GLY A 25 -11.81 -5.92 -22.68
C GLY A 25 -10.52 -6.73 -22.52
N LEU A 26 -9.86 -6.62 -21.36
CA LEU A 26 -8.66 -7.40 -21.07
C LEU A 26 -9.01 -8.88 -20.90
N ASP A 27 -8.13 -9.75 -21.40
CA ASP A 27 -8.19 -11.18 -21.12
C ASP A 27 -7.70 -11.48 -19.68
N ASP A 28 -7.92 -12.71 -19.23
CA ASP A 28 -7.59 -13.14 -17.86
C ASP A 28 -6.11 -12.99 -17.52
N ILE A 29 -5.20 -13.22 -18.48
CA ILE A 29 -3.75 -13.12 -18.26
C ILE A 29 -3.38 -11.65 -18.08
N SER A 30 -3.83 -10.79 -18.99
CA SER A 30 -3.60 -9.34 -18.91
C SER A 30 -4.20 -8.75 -17.64
N THR A 31 -5.38 -9.22 -17.23
CA THR A 31 -6.03 -8.82 -15.97
C THR A 31 -5.20 -9.22 -14.76
N SER A 32 -4.64 -10.44 -14.75
CA SER A 32 -3.75 -10.88 -13.66
C SER A 32 -2.50 -9.99 -13.56
N HIS A 33 -1.85 -9.70 -14.69
CA HIS A 33 -0.68 -8.83 -14.71
C HIS A 33 -1.00 -7.41 -14.23
N LEU A 34 -2.16 -6.87 -14.60
CA LEU A 34 -2.63 -5.56 -14.15
C LEU A 34 -2.83 -5.54 -12.62
N ARG A 35 -3.44 -6.59 -12.05
CA ARG A 35 -3.60 -6.74 -10.59
C ARG A 35 -2.25 -6.77 -9.90
N ASP A 36 -1.34 -7.61 -10.37
CA ASP A 36 -0.01 -7.77 -9.76
C ASP A 36 0.80 -6.48 -9.78
N PHE A 37 0.76 -5.76 -10.91
CA PHE A 37 1.42 -4.46 -11.04
C PHE A 37 0.87 -3.44 -10.03
N ILE A 38 -0.45 -3.25 -9.97
CA ILE A 38 -1.07 -2.24 -9.09
C ILE A 38 -0.83 -2.59 -7.61
N VAL A 39 -0.99 -3.85 -7.23
CA VAL A 39 -0.73 -4.31 -5.85
C VAL A 39 0.75 -4.15 -5.50
N GLY A 40 1.66 -4.40 -6.45
CA GLY A 40 3.10 -4.16 -6.30
C GLY A 40 3.40 -2.69 -5.98
N VAL A 41 2.88 -1.77 -6.80
CA VAL A 41 3.04 -0.32 -6.60
C VAL A 41 2.45 0.10 -5.25
N ALA A 42 1.24 -0.35 -4.91
CA ALA A 42 0.61 -0.01 -3.64
C ALA A 42 1.46 -0.44 -2.42
N ARG A 43 2.05 -1.64 -2.47
CA ARG A 43 2.96 -2.14 -1.42
C ARG A 43 4.24 -1.32 -1.34
N GLU A 44 4.82 -0.93 -2.48
CA GLU A 44 6.02 -0.10 -2.50
C GLU A 44 5.76 1.29 -1.89
N GLN A 45 4.67 1.93 -2.31
CA GLN A 45 4.27 3.24 -1.78
C GLN A 45 3.98 3.18 -0.28
N TYR A 46 3.34 2.11 0.20
CA TYR A 46 3.13 1.90 1.64
C TYR A 46 4.47 1.80 2.40
N LYS A 47 5.45 1.07 1.87
CA LYS A 47 6.79 0.96 2.48
C LYS A 47 7.51 2.32 2.51
N VAL A 48 7.46 3.06 1.41
CA VAL A 48 8.08 4.40 1.32
C VAL A 48 7.40 5.36 2.28
N GLY A 49 6.08 5.38 2.33
CA GLY A 49 5.29 6.20 3.26
C GLY A 49 5.65 5.91 4.72
N ASN A 50 5.71 4.62 5.10
CA ASN A 50 6.12 4.23 6.45
C ASN A 50 7.56 4.64 6.78
N LYS A 51 8.50 4.51 5.83
CA LYS A 51 9.89 4.95 6.01
C LYS A 51 9.97 6.46 6.23
N SER A 52 9.24 7.23 5.44
CA SER A 52 9.17 8.69 5.56
C SER A 52 8.51 9.11 6.87
N GLY A 53 7.43 8.45 7.30
CA GLY A 53 6.75 8.70 8.57
C GLY A 53 7.62 8.39 9.78
N ALA A 54 8.31 7.25 9.77
CA ALA A 54 9.28 6.90 10.81
C ALA A 54 10.42 7.95 10.88
N ARG A 55 10.99 8.32 9.73
CA ARG A 55 12.03 9.36 9.67
C ARG A 55 11.55 10.70 10.20
N TRP A 56 10.32 11.10 9.88
CA TRP A 56 9.71 12.31 10.42
C TRP A 56 9.55 12.23 11.95
N ALA A 57 9.07 11.10 12.48
CA ALA A 57 8.90 10.89 13.90
C ALA A 57 10.25 10.95 14.66
N PHE A 58 11.29 10.29 14.14
CA PHE A 58 12.64 10.37 14.72
C PHE A 58 13.19 11.79 14.71
N LYS A 59 13.08 12.50 13.58
CA LYS A 59 13.52 13.90 13.48
C LYS A 59 12.78 14.80 14.47
N LYS A 60 11.49 14.55 14.70
CA LYS A 60 10.68 15.30 15.67
C LYS A 60 11.16 15.02 17.10
N MET A 61 11.41 13.76 17.46
CA MET A 61 11.96 13.40 18.78
C MET A 61 13.34 14.02 19.03
N GLU A 62 14.22 14.03 18.02
CA GLU A 62 15.53 14.70 18.09
C GLU A 62 15.39 16.22 18.30
N ALA A 63 14.48 16.87 17.57
CA ALA A 63 14.22 18.31 17.70
C ALA A 63 13.59 18.69 19.05
N GLU A 64 12.79 17.80 19.63
CA GLU A 64 12.13 17.99 20.93
C GLU A 64 13.02 17.56 22.12
N GLY A 65 14.27 17.15 21.86
CA GLY A 65 15.25 16.83 22.91
C GLY A 65 14.95 15.53 23.69
N ALA A 66 14.02 14.71 23.20
CA ALA A 66 13.70 13.42 23.80
C ALA A 66 14.73 12.38 23.31
N ALA A 67 15.71 12.06 24.16
CA ALA A 67 16.63 10.96 23.89
C ALA A 67 15.85 9.64 23.76
N PRO A 68 16.12 8.80 22.73
CA PRO A 68 15.53 7.48 22.68
C PRO A 68 16.00 6.69 23.92
N ALA A 69 15.05 6.13 24.68
CA ALA A 69 15.37 5.22 25.76
C ALA A 69 16.17 4.03 25.18
N ALA A 70 17.40 3.88 25.66
CA ALA A 70 18.34 2.84 25.28
C ALA A 70 17.84 1.43 25.66
#